data_AF-A0A3M0CY32-F1
#
_entry.id   AF-A0A3M0CY32-F1
#
_cell.length_a   1.000
_cell.length_b   1.000
_cell.length_c   1.000
_cell.angle_alpha   90.00
_cell.angle_beta   90.00
_cell.angle_gamma   90.00
#
_symmetry.space_group_name_H-M   'P 1'
#
loop_
_entity.id
_entity.type
_entity.pdbx_description
1 polymer ?
#
loop_
_entity_poly.entity_id
_entity_poly.type
_entity_poly.pdbx_seq_one_letter_code
_entity_poly.pdbx_strand_id
1 'polypeptide(L)'
;MSRDLGRERRGVAPVIAVTILVAFAVVLATTVSAFVLVDNPDLPPPAPQISVSHQLVSDGDERTIAVTLEGGNAVDTDQLYVTGSKPLDIGGAPGSGTPADETYASDRENFVEAAGDNPPQVGIGEQWESGETIYLDPEGTAEGVTISIYWNTEPIEGGNPGTVTGDDANLIAEFRV
;
A
#
# COMPACT_ATOMS: atom_id res chain seq x y z
N MET A 1 -52.38 52.69 -39.82
CA MET A 1 -52.09 51.24 -39.73
C MET A 1 -50.80 51.09 -38.92
N SER A 2 -50.91 51.05 -37.60
CA SER A 2 -49.75 50.97 -36.68
C SER A 2 -49.75 49.59 -36.04
N ARG A 3 -48.73 48.79 -36.33
CA ARG A 3 -48.57 47.44 -35.76
C ARG A 3 -47.98 47.56 -34.36
N ASP A 4 -48.78 47.16 -33.37
CA ASP A 4 -48.35 46.94 -31.99
C ASP A 4 -47.43 45.71 -31.96
N LEU A 5 -46.14 45.91 -31.66
CA LEU A 5 -45.13 44.84 -31.55
C LEU A 5 -44.50 44.78 -30.14
N GLY A 6 -45.12 45.35 -29.12
CA GLY A 6 -44.39 45.77 -27.92
C GLY A 6 -44.56 44.98 -26.62
N ARG A 7 -45.38 43.90 -26.54
CA ARG A 7 -45.83 43.42 -25.21
C ARG A 7 -45.63 41.94 -24.84
N GLU A 8 -45.14 41.07 -25.70
CA GLU A 8 -45.09 39.61 -25.39
C GLU A 8 -43.79 39.10 -24.75
N ARG A 9 -42.74 39.91 -24.57
CA ARG A 9 -41.43 39.41 -24.09
C ARG A 9 -41.16 39.54 -22.59
N ARG A 10 -42.11 40.06 -21.79
CA ARG A 10 -41.83 40.47 -20.40
C ARG A 10 -41.75 39.34 -19.36
N GLY A 11 -42.17 38.12 -19.70
CA GLY A 11 -42.07 36.95 -18.81
C GLY A 11 -40.96 35.95 -19.16
N VAL A 12 -40.47 35.98 -20.39
CA VAL A 12 -39.53 34.96 -20.90
C VAL A 12 -38.08 35.28 -20.54
N ALA A 13 -37.71 36.56 -20.49
CA ALA A 13 -36.34 36.97 -20.17
C ALA A 13 -35.89 36.59 -18.74
N PRO A 14 -36.71 36.75 -17.67
CA PRO A 14 -36.35 36.28 -16.33
C PRO A 14 -36.16 34.76 -16.27
N VAL A 15 -37.03 34.01 -16.94
CA VAL A 15 -36.97 32.54 -16.94
C VAL A 15 -35.73 32.03 -17.66
N ILE A 16 -35.40 32.60 -18.83
CA ILE A 16 -34.17 32.25 -19.55
C ILE A 16 -32.95 32.56 -18.69
N ALA A 17 -32.91 33.73 -18.03
CA ALA A 17 -31.80 34.10 -17.17
C ALA A 17 -31.59 33.10 -16.01
N VAL A 18 -32.68 32.66 -15.37
CA VAL A 18 -32.62 31.65 -14.30
C VAL A 18 -32.15 30.30 -14.84
N THR A 19 -32.68 29.84 -15.96
CA THR A 19 -32.27 28.56 -16.55
C THR A 19 -30.79 28.55 -16.92
N ILE A 20 -30.29 29.66 -17.50
CA ILE A 20 -28.86 29.81 -17.81
C ILE A 20 -28.03 29.82 -16.53
N LEU A 21 -28.45 30.57 -15.51
CA LEU A 21 -27.75 30.62 -14.23
C LEU A 21 -27.66 29.24 -13.57
N VAL A 22 -28.76 28.50 -13.52
CA VAL A 22 -28.81 27.15 -12.94
C VAL A 22 -27.94 26.19 -13.74
N ALA A 23 -28.05 26.21 -15.08
CA ALA A 23 -27.22 25.36 -15.94
C ALA A 23 -25.72 25.64 -15.71
N PHE A 24 -25.34 26.91 -15.62
CA PHE A 24 -23.96 27.30 -15.35
C PHE A 24 -23.48 26.88 -13.95
N ALA A 25 -24.33 27.06 -12.93
CA ALA A 25 -24.04 26.64 -11.57
C ALA A 25 -23.88 25.11 -11.46
N VAL A 26 -24.70 24.33 -12.16
CA VAL A 26 -24.59 22.86 -12.20
C VAL A 26 -23.29 22.44 -12.87
N VAL A 27 -22.96 23.02 -14.02
CA VAL A 27 -21.68 22.75 -14.70
C VAL A 27 -20.52 23.07 -13.76
N LEU A 28 -20.48 24.28 -13.18
CA LEU A 28 -19.42 24.67 -12.23
C LEU A 28 -19.34 23.75 -11.02
N ALA A 29 -20.46 23.36 -10.42
CA ALA A 29 -20.47 22.47 -9.27
C ALA A 29 -19.91 21.09 -9.64
N THR A 30 -20.31 20.54 -10.78
CA THR A 30 -19.79 19.24 -11.25
C THR A 30 -18.31 19.30 -11.62
N THR A 31 -17.84 20.37 -12.27
CA THR A 31 -16.44 20.49 -12.68
C THR A 31 -15.51 20.77 -11.50
N VAL A 32 -15.91 21.64 -10.56
CA VAL A 32 -15.12 21.90 -9.34
C VAL A 32 -15.10 20.67 -8.43
N SER A 33 -16.22 19.94 -8.30
CA SER A 33 -16.25 18.70 -7.50
C SER A 33 -15.36 17.61 -8.10
N ALA A 34 -15.36 17.45 -9.42
CA ALA A 34 -14.46 16.52 -10.10
C ALA A 34 -12.99 16.94 -9.94
N PHE A 35 -12.68 18.24 -10.04
CA PHE A 35 -11.32 18.77 -9.87
C PHE A 35 -10.79 18.58 -8.44
N VAL A 36 -11.59 18.84 -7.42
CA VAL A 36 -11.22 18.61 -6.01
C VAL A 36 -11.00 17.11 -5.71
N LEU A 37 -11.70 16.21 -6.40
CA LEU A 37 -11.58 14.77 -6.20
C LEU A 37 -10.43 14.14 -7.00
N VAL A 38 -10.02 14.75 -8.11
CA VAL A 38 -9.06 14.17 -9.07
C VAL A 38 -7.67 14.81 -8.98
N ASP A 39 -7.54 16.05 -8.49
CA ASP A 39 -6.32 16.86 -8.70
C ASP A 39 -5.73 17.46 -7.41
N ASN A 40 -5.72 16.69 -6.31
CA ASN A 40 -4.85 16.99 -5.17
C ASN A 40 -3.59 16.12 -5.23
N PRO A 41 -2.54 16.51 -5.98
CA PRO A 41 -1.27 15.79 -6.01
C PRO A 41 -0.54 15.78 -4.65
N ASP A 42 -1.00 16.58 -3.68
CA ASP A 42 -0.45 16.67 -2.33
C ASP A 42 -1.11 15.71 -1.32
N LEU A 43 -2.08 14.87 -1.74
CA LEU A 43 -2.63 13.82 -0.89
C LEU A 43 -1.96 12.48 -1.22
N PRO A 44 -1.24 11.86 -0.26
CA PRO A 44 -0.67 10.53 -0.44
C PRO A 44 -1.77 9.52 -0.84
N PRO A 45 -1.48 8.54 -1.70
CA PRO A 45 -2.42 7.47 -1.96
C PRO A 45 -2.77 6.75 -0.65
N PRO A 46 -4.03 6.31 -0.46
CA PRO A 46 -4.40 5.57 0.74
C PRO A 46 -3.59 4.28 0.82
N ALA A 47 -3.11 3.94 2.02
CA ALA A 47 -2.38 2.70 2.26
C ALA A 47 -3.20 1.47 1.80
N PRO A 48 -2.54 0.45 1.23
CA PRO A 48 -3.22 -0.75 0.78
C PRO A 48 -3.88 -1.47 1.95
N GLN A 49 -5.10 -1.96 1.73
CA GLN A 49 -5.77 -2.82 2.70
C GLN A 49 -5.50 -4.28 2.34
N ILE A 50 -4.77 -4.95 3.22
CA ILE A 50 -4.41 -6.36 3.07
C ILE A 50 -4.95 -7.21 4.21
N SER A 51 -5.05 -8.51 3.98
CA SER A 51 -5.29 -9.53 4.99
C SER A 51 -4.19 -10.57 4.88
N VAL A 52 -3.55 -10.91 5.99
CA VAL A 52 -2.50 -11.93 6.05
C VAL A 52 -2.91 -13.09 6.93
N SER A 53 -2.42 -14.29 6.63
CA SER A 53 -2.39 -15.42 7.54
C SER A 53 -0.94 -15.74 7.92
N HIS A 54 -0.74 -16.42 9.04
CA HIS A 54 0.59 -16.88 9.44
C HIS A 54 0.55 -18.30 10.00
N GLN A 55 1.67 -19.01 9.88
CA GLN A 55 1.87 -20.34 10.46
C GLN A 55 3.35 -20.57 10.78
N LEU A 56 3.62 -21.38 11.81
CA LEU A 56 4.97 -21.87 12.09
C LEU A 56 5.27 -23.11 11.26
N VAL A 57 6.29 -23.01 10.40
CA VAL A 57 6.80 -24.13 9.59
C VAL A 57 8.07 -24.68 10.20
N SER A 58 8.37 -25.96 9.95
CA SER A 58 9.61 -26.58 10.40
C SER A 58 10.79 -26.09 9.57
N ASP A 59 11.87 -25.69 10.23
CA ASP A 59 13.15 -25.37 9.60
C ASP A 59 14.28 -25.99 10.42
N GLY A 60 14.77 -27.15 9.98
CA GLY A 60 15.70 -27.95 10.78
C GLY A 60 15.16 -28.28 12.18
N ASP A 61 15.87 -27.82 13.21
CA ASP A 61 15.50 -27.96 14.62
C ASP A 61 14.71 -26.75 15.16
N GLU A 62 14.45 -25.75 14.31
CA GLU A 62 13.85 -24.45 14.61
C GLU A 62 12.49 -24.28 13.91
N ARG A 63 11.90 -23.07 14.06
CA ARG A 63 10.57 -22.73 13.53
C ARG A 63 10.60 -21.35 12.87
N THR A 64 10.40 -21.32 11.56
CA THR A 64 10.23 -20.10 10.78
C THR A 64 8.76 -19.70 10.71
N ILE A 65 8.48 -18.41 10.60
CA ILE A 65 7.14 -17.87 10.42
C ILE A 65 6.86 -17.75 8.92
N ALA A 66 5.91 -18.51 8.39
CA ALA A 66 5.39 -18.32 7.05
C ALA A 66 4.20 -17.35 7.09
N VAL A 67 4.26 -16.27 6.31
CA VAL A 67 3.23 -15.23 6.25
C VAL A 67 2.68 -15.16 4.83
N THR A 68 1.38 -15.42 4.68
CA THR A 68 0.71 -15.48 3.37
C THR A 68 -0.23 -14.29 3.20
N LEU A 69 -0.16 -13.61 2.06
CA LEU A 69 -1.15 -12.60 1.69
C LEU A 69 -2.45 -13.29 1.27
N GLU A 70 -3.47 -13.26 2.12
CA GLU A 70 -4.76 -13.93 1.86
C GLU A 70 -5.65 -13.12 0.93
N GLY A 71 -5.61 -11.79 1.03
CA GLY A 71 -6.45 -10.93 0.22
C GLY A 71 -6.08 -9.45 0.32
N GLY A 72 -6.61 -8.67 -0.61
CA GLY A 72 -6.20 -7.29 -0.86
C GLY A 72 -5.75 -7.11 -2.31
N ASN A 73 -5.30 -5.91 -2.64
CA ASN A 73 -4.60 -5.67 -3.91
C ASN A 73 -3.14 -6.12 -3.76
N ALA A 74 -2.50 -6.43 -4.89
CA ALA A 74 -1.06 -6.60 -4.94
C ALA A 74 -0.35 -5.33 -4.43
N VAL A 75 0.75 -5.50 -3.71
CA VAL A 75 1.50 -4.40 -3.11
C VAL A 75 2.95 -4.45 -3.58
N ASP A 76 3.48 -3.33 -4.05
CA ASP A 76 4.86 -3.24 -4.55
C ASP A 76 5.85 -3.57 -3.42
N THR A 77 6.74 -4.53 -3.65
CA THR A 77 7.66 -5.04 -2.62
C THR A 77 8.69 -3.99 -2.20
N ASP A 78 9.07 -3.08 -3.10
CA ASP A 78 10.00 -2.00 -2.79
C ASP A 78 9.40 -0.96 -1.83
N GLN A 79 8.09 -0.99 -1.60
CA GLN A 79 7.38 -0.14 -0.64
C GLN A 79 7.07 -0.85 0.69
N LEU A 80 7.52 -2.10 0.87
CA LEU A 80 7.21 -2.91 2.03
C LEU A 80 8.42 -3.14 2.93
N TYR A 81 8.19 -3.05 4.23
CA TYR A 81 9.11 -3.56 5.23
C TYR A 81 8.37 -4.24 6.38
N VAL A 82 9.09 -5.09 7.09
CA VAL A 82 8.61 -5.82 8.26
C VAL A 82 9.52 -5.55 9.45
N THR A 83 8.91 -5.50 10.63
CA THR A 83 9.62 -5.47 11.91
C THR A 83 9.05 -6.53 12.84
N GLY A 84 9.87 -6.95 13.79
CA GLY A 84 9.48 -7.85 14.87
C GLY A 84 9.57 -7.17 16.25
N SER A 85 8.93 -7.78 17.25
CA SER A 85 9.23 -7.48 18.66
C SER A 85 10.64 -7.90 19.10
N LYS A 86 11.36 -8.56 18.20
CA LYS A 86 12.77 -8.95 18.26
C LYS A 86 13.36 -8.73 16.84
N PRO A 87 14.68 -8.61 16.69
CA PRO A 87 15.31 -8.69 15.38
C PRO A 87 14.86 -9.96 14.64
N LEU A 88 14.65 -9.83 13.33
CA LEU A 88 14.31 -10.95 12.46
C LEU A 88 14.93 -10.77 11.08
N ASP A 89 15.06 -11.85 10.34
CA ASP A 89 15.41 -11.86 8.92
C ASP A 89 14.19 -12.17 8.05
N ILE A 90 14.19 -11.71 6.80
CA ILE A 90 13.20 -12.06 5.78
C ILE A 90 13.87 -12.80 4.64
N GLY A 91 13.25 -13.88 4.18
CA GLY A 91 13.80 -14.66 3.09
C GLY A 91 12.81 -15.60 2.45
N GLY A 92 13.38 -16.51 1.67
CA GLY A 92 12.66 -17.57 0.99
C GLY A 92 12.29 -18.70 1.93
N ALA A 93 11.59 -19.69 1.37
CA ALA A 93 11.14 -20.85 2.14
C ALA A 93 12.30 -21.60 2.82
N PRO A 94 12.05 -22.25 3.97
CA PRO A 94 12.99 -23.21 4.56
C PRO A 94 13.51 -24.21 3.53
N GLY A 95 14.83 -24.41 3.50
CA GLY A 95 15.50 -25.28 2.53
C GLY A 95 15.60 -24.73 1.10
N SER A 96 15.20 -23.48 0.85
CA SER A 96 15.49 -22.79 -0.41
C SER A 96 16.96 -22.38 -0.52
N GLY A 97 17.36 -21.76 -1.64
CA GLY A 97 18.72 -21.26 -1.82
C GLY A 97 19.04 -19.99 -0.99
N THR A 98 18.00 -19.31 -0.51
CA THR A 98 18.06 -18.07 0.27
C THR A 98 16.97 -18.08 1.34
N PRO A 99 16.98 -19.03 2.29
CA PRO A 99 15.99 -19.06 3.36
C PRO A 99 16.14 -17.83 4.26
N ALA A 100 15.10 -17.48 5.00
CA ALA A 100 15.25 -16.58 6.14
C ALA A 100 16.19 -17.23 7.18
N ASP A 101 17.12 -16.46 7.74
CA ASP A 101 18.15 -16.94 8.67
C ASP A 101 18.45 -15.88 9.73
N GLU A 102 18.17 -16.20 11.00
CA GLU A 102 18.38 -15.29 12.14
C GLU A 102 19.80 -14.73 12.25
N THR A 103 20.80 -15.36 11.63
CA THR A 103 22.18 -14.84 11.54
C THR A 103 22.26 -13.46 10.88
N TYR A 104 21.31 -13.16 9.99
CA TYR A 104 21.20 -11.89 9.28
C TYR A 104 20.11 -10.97 9.85
N ALA A 105 19.49 -11.35 10.96
CA ALA A 105 18.39 -10.62 11.55
C ALA A 105 18.73 -9.16 11.88
N SER A 106 17.77 -8.28 11.61
CA SER A 106 17.85 -6.87 11.98
C SER A 106 16.53 -6.38 12.57
N ASP A 107 16.54 -5.15 13.09
CA ASP A 107 15.32 -4.52 13.63
C ASP A 107 14.26 -4.24 12.54
N ARG A 108 14.65 -4.25 11.25
CA ARG A 108 13.77 -3.97 10.11
C ARG A 108 14.29 -4.60 8.83
N GLU A 109 13.41 -5.36 8.19
CA GLU A 109 13.70 -6.03 6.94
C GLU A 109 12.85 -5.49 5.79
N ASN A 110 13.44 -5.28 4.61
CA ASN A 110 12.72 -4.84 3.41
C ASN A 110 12.41 -6.03 2.49
N PHE A 111 11.39 -5.92 1.65
CA PHE A 111 10.92 -7.06 0.84
C PHE A 111 11.74 -7.26 -0.45
N VAL A 112 12.72 -6.42 -0.72
CA VAL A 112 13.51 -6.39 -1.96
C VAL A 112 14.98 -6.70 -1.75
N GLU A 113 15.35 -7.26 -0.59
CA GLU A 113 16.76 -7.44 -0.24
C GLU A 113 17.47 -8.33 -1.28
N ALA A 114 18.39 -7.71 -2.00
CA ALA A 114 19.32 -8.36 -2.90
C ALA A 114 20.72 -8.32 -2.28
N ALA A 115 21.24 -9.47 -1.86
CA ALA A 115 22.62 -9.59 -1.42
C ALA A 115 23.56 -9.64 -2.65
N GLY A 116 24.12 -8.48 -3.05
CA GLY A 116 25.05 -8.38 -4.18
C GLY A 116 24.35 -8.54 -5.54
N ASP A 117 24.76 -9.53 -6.34
CA ASP A 117 24.15 -9.85 -7.64
C ASP A 117 22.95 -10.83 -7.54
N ASN A 118 22.57 -11.23 -6.32
CA ASN A 118 21.47 -12.18 -6.11
C ASN A 118 20.09 -11.51 -6.30
N PRO A 119 19.08 -12.24 -6.80
CA PRO A 119 17.71 -11.74 -6.82
C PRO A 119 17.18 -11.50 -5.39
N PRO A 120 16.06 -10.76 -5.23
CA PRO A 120 15.43 -10.56 -3.93
C PRO A 120 15.25 -11.86 -3.14
N GLN A 121 15.70 -11.87 -1.88
CA GLN A 121 15.78 -13.08 -1.05
C GLN A 121 14.41 -13.65 -0.68
N VAL A 122 13.37 -12.82 -0.69
CA VAL A 122 12.01 -13.12 -0.21
C VAL A 122 11.23 -14.12 -1.08
N GLY A 123 11.75 -14.44 -2.28
CA GLY A 123 11.17 -15.48 -3.14
C GLY A 123 9.83 -15.12 -3.80
N ILE A 124 9.45 -13.83 -3.74
CA ILE A 124 8.29 -13.23 -4.43
C ILE A 124 8.76 -12.22 -5.48
N GLY A 125 7.86 -11.77 -6.36
CA GLY A 125 8.16 -10.86 -7.47
C GLY A 125 8.29 -9.39 -7.07
N GLU A 126 8.11 -8.49 -8.04
CA GLU A 126 8.06 -7.03 -7.83
C GLU A 126 6.86 -6.60 -6.98
N GLN A 127 5.84 -7.45 -6.88
CA GLN A 127 4.66 -7.24 -6.06
C GLN A 127 4.42 -8.47 -5.19
N TRP A 128 3.92 -8.25 -3.98
CA TRP A 128 3.37 -9.30 -3.14
C TRP A 128 1.90 -9.51 -3.48
N GLU A 129 1.57 -10.68 -4.05
CA GLU A 129 0.25 -11.03 -4.56
C GLU A 129 -0.50 -12.02 -3.65
N SER A 130 -1.82 -12.05 -3.78
CA SER A 130 -2.67 -12.97 -3.00
C SER A 130 -2.31 -14.43 -3.27
N GLY A 131 -2.07 -15.18 -2.19
CA GLY A 131 -1.61 -16.57 -2.19
C GLY A 131 -0.08 -16.70 -2.06
N GLU A 132 0.69 -15.63 -2.23
CA GLU A 132 2.14 -15.66 -2.06
C GLU A 132 2.53 -15.59 -0.58
N THR A 133 3.67 -16.21 -0.26
CA THR A 133 4.14 -16.39 1.11
C THR A 133 5.58 -15.94 1.25
N ILE A 134 5.82 -15.10 2.25
CA ILE A 134 7.14 -14.70 2.71
C ILE A 134 7.50 -15.49 3.98
N TYR A 135 8.78 -15.58 4.30
CA TYR A 135 9.26 -16.29 5.48
C TYR A 135 10.07 -15.36 6.35
N LEU A 136 9.84 -15.43 7.67
CA LEU A 136 10.49 -14.60 8.66
C LEU A 136 11.15 -15.50 9.72
N ASP A 137 12.39 -15.20 10.04
CA ASP A 137 13.15 -15.92 11.07
C ASP A 137 13.62 -14.96 12.17
N PRO A 138 12.90 -14.89 13.31
CA PRO A 138 13.25 -14.00 14.41
C PRO A 138 14.31 -14.61 15.33
N GLU A 139 15.16 -13.77 15.93
CA GLU A 139 16.16 -14.24 16.89
C GLU A 139 15.55 -15.10 18.02
N GLY A 140 16.04 -16.33 18.11
CA GLY A 140 15.61 -17.37 19.01
C GLY A 140 14.26 -17.97 18.63
N THR A 141 13.31 -18.02 19.57
CA THR A 141 12.00 -18.63 19.28
C THR A 141 11.06 -17.65 18.58
N ALA A 142 10.43 -18.15 17.51
CA ALA A 142 9.34 -17.48 16.80
C ALA A 142 8.03 -17.39 17.60
N GLU A 143 7.80 -18.29 18.55
CA GLU A 143 6.59 -18.24 19.37
C GLU A 143 6.56 -16.98 20.24
N GLY A 144 5.42 -16.27 20.22
CA GLY A 144 5.20 -15.07 20.99
C GLY A 144 5.81 -13.79 20.41
N VAL A 145 6.43 -13.86 19.23
CA VAL A 145 6.92 -12.68 18.49
C VAL A 145 5.73 -11.93 17.89
N THR A 146 5.73 -10.61 18.03
CA THR A 146 4.80 -9.73 17.31
C THR A 146 5.46 -9.29 16.02
N ILE A 147 4.76 -9.48 14.89
CA ILE A 147 5.19 -9.07 13.56
C ILE A 147 4.35 -7.87 13.12
N SER A 148 5.01 -6.85 12.56
CA SER A 148 4.37 -5.65 12.01
C SER A 148 4.85 -5.43 10.58
N ILE A 149 3.94 -5.35 9.63
CA ILE A 149 4.21 -5.07 8.22
C ILE A 149 3.75 -3.66 7.91
N TYR A 150 4.65 -2.90 7.29
CA TYR A 150 4.43 -1.50 6.95
C TYR A 150 4.51 -1.31 5.45
N TRP A 151 3.72 -0.35 4.98
CA TRP A 151 3.80 0.18 3.62
C TRP A 151 4.23 1.64 3.67
N ASN A 152 5.11 2.00 2.76
CA ASN A 152 5.60 3.35 2.57
C ASN A 152 5.13 3.91 1.23
N THR A 153 4.84 5.20 1.18
CA THR A 153 4.37 5.87 -0.05
C THR A 153 5.44 5.94 -1.14
N GLU A 154 6.71 5.88 -0.73
CA GLU A 154 7.88 5.88 -1.61
C GLU A 154 8.64 4.54 -1.48
N PRO A 155 9.36 4.11 -2.53
CA PRO A 155 10.26 2.97 -2.43
C PRO A 155 11.30 3.16 -1.32
N ILE A 156 11.60 2.07 -0.62
CA ILE A 156 12.63 2.00 0.41
C ILE A 156 13.99 1.95 -0.29
N GLU A 157 14.90 2.86 0.07
CA GLU A 157 16.19 2.98 -0.60
C GLU A 157 17.30 2.18 0.09
N GLY A 158 18.16 1.51 -0.68
CA GLY A 158 19.36 0.84 -0.17
C GLY A 158 19.12 -0.59 0.34
N GLY A 159 20.22 -1.27 0.69
CA GLY A 159 20.21 -2.63 1.23
C GLY A 159 19.80 -2.68 2.71
N ASN A 160 19.43 -3.86 3.21
CA ASN A 160 18.98 -4.12 4.58
C ASN A 160 19.76 -3.29 5.64
N PRO A 161 19.07 -2.51 6.50
CA PRO A 161 17.61 -2.44 6.72
C PRO A 161 16.86 -1.47 5.79
N GLY A 162 17.50 -1.02 4.71
CA GLY A 162 17.02 0.04 3.84
C GLY A 162 16.92 1.39 4.55
N THR A 163 16.56 2.42 3.81
CA THR A 163 16.25 3.77 4.31
C THR A 163 14.81 4.06 3.93
N VAL A 164 13.96 4.19 4.93
CA VAL A 164 12.58 4.64 4.74
C VAL A 164 12.63 6.16 4.59
N THR A 165 12.34 6.63 3.37
CA THR A 165 12.16 8.06 3.05
C THR A 165 10.67 8.36 2.90
N GLY A 166 10.28 9.62 3.05
CA GLY A 166 8.87 10.00 3.13
C GLY A 166 8.33 10.02 4.56
N ASP A 167 7.20 10.70 4.73
CA ASP A 167 6.64 10.98 6.06
C ASP A 167 5.62 9.92 6.55
N ASP A 168 5.29 8.92 5.72
CA ASP A 168 4.13 8.03 5.95
C ASP A 168 4.49 6.53 5.98
N ALA A 169 5.07 6.08 7.09
CA ALA A 169 5.17 4.66 7.43
C ALA A 169 3.80 4.15 7.94
N ASN A 170 3.06 3.45 7.09
CA ASN A 170 1.70 2.98 7.41
C ASN A 170 1.71 1.52 7.85
N LEU A 171 1.28 1.25 9.09
CA LEU A 171 1.05 -0.12 9.54
C LEU A 171 -0.14 -0.73 8.79
N ILE A 172 0.10 -1.80 8.03
CA ILE A 172 -0.92 -2.45 7.19
C ILE A 172 -1.27 -3.86 7.67
N ALA A 173 -0.41 -4.51 8.45
CA ALA A 173 -0.73 -5.76 9.15
C ALA A 173 0.06 -5.88 10.45
N GLU A 174 -0.57 -6.39 11.50
CA GLU A 174 0.09 -6.75 12.76
C GLU A 174 -0.53 -8.05 13.28
N PHE A 175 0.31 -8.97 13.75
CA PHE A 175 -0.14 -10.20 14.39
C PHE A 175 0.91 -10.70 15.39
N ARG A 176 0.46 -11.54 16.33
CA ARG A 176 1.32 -12.26 17.26
C ARG A 176 1.31 -13.74 16.90
N VAL A 177 2.50 -14.31 16.78
CA VAL A 177 2.72 -15.73 16.48
C VAL A 177 2.61 -16.59 17.74
#